data_AF-A0A431HY08-F1
#
_entry.id   AF-A0A431HY08-F1
#
_cell.length_a   1.000
_cell.length_b   1.000
_cell.length_c   1.000
_cell.angle_alpha   90.00
_cell.angle_beta   90.00
_cell.angle_gamma   90.00
#
_symmetry.space_group_name_H-M   'P 1'
#
loop_
_entity.id
_entity.type
_entity.pdbx_description
1 polymer ?
#
loop_
_entity_poly.entity_id
_entity_poly.type
_entity_poly.pdbx_seq_one_letter_code
_entity_poly.pdbx_strand_id
1 'polypeptide(L)'
;MYKVFLPIAIYVFVSVSQEAACLWILDINNQRPQMIESVELTNAAQWHAEYIEANNYFSHCTKEGDCPNRIIKRFGCDHPYNENGNAVQSLVRGTADARSAYNALIASPSHRQHLHGLNEMTKKQIYYGVGFSGLTFVFLSSERC
;
A
#
# COMPACT_ATOMS: atom_id res chain seq x y z
N MET A 1 18.70 -47.72 18.98
CA MET A 1 19.02 -46.40 18.40
C MET A 1 17.73 -45.81 17.84
N TYR A 2 17.13 -44.83 18.52
CA TYR A 2 15.94 -44.14 18.02
C TYR A 2 16.36 -42.90 17.24
N LYS A 3 16.04 -42.85 15.95
CA LYS A 3 16.17 -41.65 15.13
C LYS A 3 14.99 -40.74 15.47
N VAL A 4 15.27 -39.66 16.21
CA VAL A 4 14.31 -38.58 16.42
C VAL A 4 14.24 -37.79 15.12
N PHE A 5 13.09 -37.86 14.43
CA PHE A 5 12.77 -36.94 13.34
C PHE A 5 12.21 -35.66 13.98
N LEU A 6 12.97 -34.57 13.92
CA LEU A 6 12.48 -33.23 14.23
C LEU A 6 11.82 -32.66 12.97
N PRO A 7 10.50 -32.41 12.94
CA PRO A 7 9.90 -31.68 11.84
C PRO A 7 10.41 -30.24 11.89
N ILE A 8 11.11 -29.82 10.83
CA ILE A 8 11.50 -28.42 10.63
C ILE A 8 10.21 -27.68 10.25
N ALA A 9 9.60 -27.01 11.22
CA ALA A 9 8.56 -26.02 10.95
C ALA A 9 9.21 -24.82 10.26
N ILE A 10 8.95 -24.64 8.98
CA ILE A 10 9.32 -23.43 8.25
C ILE A 10 8.34 -22.34 8.68
N TYR A 11 8.78 -21.46 9.58
CA TYR A 11 8.05 -20.25 9.92
C TYR A 11 8.24 -19.23 8.80
N VAL A 12 7.22 -19.07 7.95
CA VAL A 12 7.17 -17.96 7.01
C VAL A 12 6.72 -16.73 7.79
N PHE A 13 7.63 -15.82 8.09
CA PHE A 13 7.29 -14.51 8.63
C PHE A 13 6.66 -13.66 7.52
N VAL A 14 5.36 -13.42 7.62
CA VAL A 14 4.65 -12.47 6.78
C VAL A 14 5.00 -11.06 7.25
N SER A 15 5.40 -10.16 6.35
CA SER A 15 5.66 -8.77 6.73
C SER A 15 4.35 -8.07 7.11
N VAL A 16 4.43 -7.05 7.95
CA VAL A 16 3.26 -6.24 8.34
C VAL A 16 2.61 -5.56 7.13
N SER A 17 3.42 -5.15 6.13
CA SER A 17 2.91 -4.65 4.84
C SER A 17 2.16 -5.71 4.05
N GLN A 18 2.61 -6.97 4.07
CA GLN A 18 1.91 -8.08 3.42
C GLN A 18 0.59 -8.42 4.12
N GLU A 19 0.53 -8.34 5.45
CA GLU A 19 -0.73 -8.47 6.19
C GLU A 19 -1.72 -7.37 5.76
N ALA A 20 -1.27 -6.12 5.74
CA ALA A 20 -2.08 -4.99 5.26
C ALA A 20 -2.54 -5.14 3.81
N ALA A 21 -1.68 -5.63 2.92
CA ALA A 21 -2.03 -5.97 1.55
C ALA A 21 -3.12 -7.04 1.48
N CYS A 22 -2.99 -8.14 2.24
CA CYS A 22 -3.98 -9.21 2.31
C CYS A 22 -5.36 -8.69 2.76
N LEU A 23 -5.39 -7.80 3.76
CA LEU A 23 -6.64 -7.17 4.21
C LEU A 23 -7.34 -6.40 3.10
N TRP A 24 -6.56 -5.69 2.27
CA TRP A 24 -7.07 -4.88 1.19
C TRP A 24 -7.55 -5.72 0.00
N ILE A 25 -6.75 -6.67 -0.48
CA ILE A 25 -7.08 -7.44 -1.68
C ILE A 25 -8.17 -8.50 -1.44
N LEU A 26 -8.35 -8.94 -0.20
CA LEU A 26 -9.38 -9.91 0.19
C LEU A 26 -10.66 -9.25 0.73
N ASP A 27 -10.73 -7.93 0.78
CA ASP A 27 -11.94 -7.23 1.21
C ASP A 27 -13.05 -7.41 0.18
N ILE A 28 -14.17 -8.00 0.62
CA ILE A 28 -15.35 -8.27 -0.22
C ILE A 28 -15.97 -7.01 -0.81
N ASN A 29 -15.68 -5.82 -0.25
CA ASN A 29 -16.19 -4.56 -0.76
C ASN A 29 -15.34 -4.01 -1.91
N ASN A 30 -14.16 -4.57 -2.15
CA ASN A 30 -13.29 -4.16 -3.25
C ASN A 30 -13.95 -4.51 -4.60
N GLN A 31 -14.25 -3.48 -5.40
CA GLN A 31 -15.00 -3.60 -6.66
C GLN A 31 -14.11 -3.99 -7.86
N ARG A 32 -12.83 -4.23 -7.62
CA ARG A 32 -11.89 -4.71 -8.64
C ARG A 32 -11.93 -6.23 -8.70
N PRO A 33 -12.11 -6.83 -9.90
CA PRO A 33 -12.20 -8.28 -10.04
C PRO A 33 -10.87 -8.99 -9.75
N GLN A 34 -9.75 -8.26 -9.85
CA GLN A 34 -8.41 -8.74 -9.55
C GLN A 34 -7.56 -7.59 -9.02
N MET A 35 -6.60 -7.94 -8.17
CA MET A 35 -5.55 -7.06 -7.67
C MET A 35 -4.21 -7.74 -7.99
N ILE A 36 -3.34 -7.05 -8.72
CA ILE A 36 -2.03 -7.54 -9.18
C ILE A 36 -0.96 -6.79 -8.40
N GLU A 37 -0.12 -7.52 -7.67
CA GLU A 37 0.99 -6.88 -6.96
C GLU A 37 2.05 -6.39 -7.96
N SER A 38 2.52 -5.16 -7.78
CA SER A 38 3.62 -4.57 -8.55
C SER A 38 4.80 -4.29 -7.62
N VAL A 39 5.99 -4.74 -8.03
CA VAL A 39 7.22 -4.52 -7.26
C VAL A 39 7.57 -3.04 -7.21
N GLU A 40 7.30 -2.29 -8.29
CA GLU A 40 7.49 -0.85 -8.40
C GLU A 40 6.58 -0.09 -7.43
N LEU A 41 5.30 -0.45 -7.36
CA LEU A 41 4.35 0.16 -6.41
C LEU A 41 4.71 -0.21 -4.97
N THR A 42 5.10 -1.45 -4.68
CA THR A 42 5.53 -1.86 -3.34
C THR A 42 6.78 -1.09 -2.91
N ASN A 43 7.77 -0.94 -3.79
CA ASN A 43 8.97 -0.15 -3.53
C ASN A 43 8.66 1.34 -3.33
N ALA A 44 7.78 1.91 -4.14
CA ALA A 44 7.35 3.29 -3.99
C ALA A 44 6.60 3.53 -2.67
N ALA A 45 5.73 2.60 -2.28
CA ALA A 45 5.00 2.68 -1.02
C ALA A 45 5.95 2.60 0.17
N GLN A 46 6.90 1.66 0.12
CA GLN A 46 7.90 1.45 1.16
C GLN A 46 8.78 2.69 1.33
N TRP A 47 9.32 3.21 0.23
CA TRP A 47 10.12 4.42 0.22
C TRP A 47 9.37 5.61 0.84
N HIS A 48 8.09 5.77 0.51
CA HIS A 48 7.33 6.90 1.02
C HIS A 48 6.99 6.75 2.52
N ALA A 49 6.71 5.53 2.99
CA ALA A 49 6.55 5.28 4.42
C ALA A 49 7.84 5.62 5.19
N GLU A 50 9.00 5.20 4.66
CA GLU A 50 10.32 5.55 5.21
C GLU A 50 10.58 7.05 5.19
N TYR A 51 10.24 7.74 4.09
CA TYR A 51 10.37 9.19 3.99
C TYR A 51 9.58 9.90 5.09
N ILE A 52 8.32 9.51 5.30
CA ILE A 52 7.44 10.11 6.31
C ILE A 52 8.03 9.96 7.71
N GLU A 53 8.52 8.76 8.05
CA GLU A 53 9.12 8.51 9.36
C GLU A 53 10.45 9.23 9.54
N ALA A 54 11.35 9.16 8.55
CA ALA A 54 12.66 9.81 8.61
C ALA A 54 12.56 11.34 8.72
N ASN A 55 11.51 11.93 8.14
CA ASN A 55 11.29 13.38 8.14
C ASN A 55 10.32 13.87 9.22
N ASN A 56 9.71 12.95 9.97
CA ASN A 56 8.55 13.18 10.85
C ASN A 56 7.50 14.09 10.19
N TYR A 57 7.14 13.79 8.94
CA TYR A 57 6.30 14.66 8.10
C TYR A 57 5.20 13.84 7.44
N PHE A 58 3.98 13.93 7.99
CA PHE A 58 2.82 13.19 7.51
C PHE A 58 2.05 14.00 6.47
N SER A 59 2.27 13.67 5.20
CA SER A 59 1.64 14.33 4.05
C SER A 59 1.62 13.36 2.85
N HIS A 60 0.71 13.62 1.90
CA HIS A 60 0.72 12.91 0.61
C HIS A 60 1.91 13.32 -0.27
N CYS A 61 2.39 14.54 -0.15
CA CYS A 61 3.53 15.00 -0.92
C CYS A 61 4.73 15.19 0.00
N THR A 62 5.93 14.98 -0.51
CA THR A 62 7.16 15.27 0.23
C THR A 62 7.30 16.76 0.51
N LYS A 63 8.23 17.14 1.40
CA LYS A 63 8.56 18.56 1.68
C LYS A 63 9.06 19.28 0.42
N GLU A 64 9.64 18.54 -0.52
CA GLU A 64 10.11 19.04 -1.82
C GLU A 64 8.98 19.18 -2.85
N GLY A 65 7.76 18.74 -2.51
CA GLY A 65 6.58 18.85 -3.36
C GLY A 65 6.34 17.66 -4.29
N ASP A 66 7.02 16.53 -4.08
CA ASP A 66 6.77 15.33 -4.87
C ASP A 66 5.55 14.59 -4.35
N CYS A 67 4.48 14.58 -5.14
CA CYS A 67 3.22 13.93 -4.81
C CYS A 67 3.17 12.47 -5.30
N PRO A 68 2.22 11.65 -4.84
CA PRO A 68 2.25 10.20 -5.03
C PRO A 68 2.30 9.77 -6.50
N ASN A 69 1.63 10.50 -7.38
CA ASN A 69 1.67 10.23 -8.82
C ASN A 69 3.12 10.35 -9.33
N ARG A 70 3.83 11.45 -9.05
CA ARG A 70 5.25 11.58 -9.40
C ARG A 70 6.12 10.51 -8.73
N ILE A 71 5.85 10.18 -7.47
CA ILE A 71 6.62 9.18 -6.72
C ILE A 71 6.56 7.83 -7.45
N ILE A 72 5.37 7.30 -7.76
CA ILE A 72 5.26 5.98 -8.42
C ILE A 72 5.94 5.95 -9.81
N LYS A 73 5.95 7.09 -10.51
CA LYS A 73 6.64 7.22 -11.80
C LYS A 73 8.15 7.07 -11.68
N ARG A 74 8.76 7.55 -10.59
CA ARG A 74 10.20 7.37 -10.33
C ARG A 74 10.59 5.91 -10.11
N PHE A 75 9.65 5.11 -9.64
CA PHE A 75 9.84 3.68 -9.41
C PHE A 75 9.51 2.82 -10.63
N GLY A 76 9.09 3.42 -11.75
CA GLY A 76 8.90 2.71 -13.02
C GLY A 76 7.45 2.55 -13.47
N CYS A 77 6.47 3.00 -12.69
CA CYS A 77 5.07 2.93 -13.12
C CYS A 77 4.74 4.03 -14.14
N ASP A 78 4.33 3.63 -15.35
CA ASP A 78 3.68 4.55 -16.28
C ASP A 78 2.21 4.73 -15.88
N HIS A 79 1.67 5.93 -15.74
CA HIS A 79 0.26 6.15 -15.35
C HIS A 79 -0.28 7.41 -16.03
N PRO A 80 -1.60 7.58 -16.19
CA PRO A 80 -2.16 8.72 -16.94
C PRO A 80 -2.38 9.98 -16.07
N TYR A 81 -2.20 9.88 -14.75
CA TYR A 81 -2.56 10.95 -13.81
C TYR A 81 -1.58 12.12 -13.81
N ASN A 82 -2.07 13.33 -13.47
CA ASN A 82 -1.23 14.51 -13.28
C ASN A 82 -0.18 14.28 -12.17
N GLU A 83 1.09 14.55 -12.44
CA GLU A 83 2.20 14.25 -11.52
C GLU A 83 2.13 14.98 -10.17
N ASN A 84 1.53 16.18 -10.12
CA ASN A 84 1.38 16.98 -8.90
C ASN A 84 0.12 16.60 -8.10
N GLY A 85 -0.40 15.39 -8.29
CA GLY A 85 -1.64 14.92 -7.68
C GLY A 85 -1.47 13.68 -6.80
N ASN A 86 -2.54 13.37 -6.07
CA ASN A 86 -2.72 12.11 -5.36
C ASN A 86 -3.92 11.35 -5.95
N ALA A 87 -3.71 10.62 -7.04
CA ALA A 87 -4.71 9.72 -7.61
C ALA A 87 -4.53 8.28 -7.14
N VAL A 88 -3.37 7.96 -6.57
CA VAL A 88 -2.89 6.58 -6.40
C VAL A 88 -2.65 6.17 -4.96
N GLN A 89 -2.81 7.05 -3.96
CA GLN A 89 -2.37 6.78 -2.59
C GLN A 89 -3.44 6.98 -1.52
N SER A 90 -3.48 6.01 -0.60
CA SER A 90 -4.01 6.15 0.75
C SER A 90 -2.88 5.93 1.75
N LEU A 91 -2.79 6.73 2.82
CA LEU A 91 -1.78 6.53 3.87
C LEU A 91 -2.34 6.82 5.27
N VAL A 92 -1.80 6.14 6.26
CA VAL A 92 -2.20 6.26 7.66
C VAL A 92 -0.97 6.14 8.54
N ARG A 93 -0.93 6.88 9.64
CA ARG A 93 0.15 6.85 10.63
C ARG A 93 -0.41 6.77 12.04
N GLY A 94 0.33 6.10 12.93
CA GLY A 94 0.06 6.06 14.37
C GLY A 94 -0.15 4.66 14.93
N THR A 95 -0.01 3.62 14.11
CA THR A 95 -0.11 2.22 14.55
C THR A 95 0.84 1.33 13.75
N ALA A 96 1.34 0.28 14.39
CA ALA A 96 2.06 -0.82 13.74
C ALA A 96 1.14 -2.02 13.42
N ASP A 97 -0.15 -1.94 13.78
CA ASP A 97 -1.13 -3.00 13.54
C ASP A 97 -1.82 -2.81 12.19
N ALA A 98 -1.60 -3.76 11.27
CA ALA A 98 -2.10 -3.70 9.90
C ALA A 98 -3.63 -3.60 9.83
N ARG A 99 -4.34 -4.30 10.71
CA ARG A 99 -5.81 -4.27 10.75
C ARG A 99 -6.35 -2.93 11.21
N SER A 100 -5.78 -2.35 12.25
CA SER A 100 -6.15 -1.02 12.72
C SER A 100 -5.86 0.04 11.66
N ALA A 101 -4.71 -0.05 10.98
CA ALA A 101 -4.35 0.85 9.88
C ALA A 101 -5.37 0.76 8.73
N TYR A 102 -5.67 -0.45 8.26
CA TYR A 102 -6.64 -0.66 7.18
C TYR A 102 -8.05 -0.21 7.57
N ASN A 103 -8.52 -0.57 8.76
CA ASN A 103 -9.83 -0.18 9.30
C ASN A 103 -9.97 1.34 9.40
N ALA A 104 -8.92 2.05 9.84
CA ALA A 104 -8.92 3.50 9.92
C ALA A 104 -9.06 4.15 8.53
N LEU A 105 -8.39 3.60 7.51
CA LEU A 105 -8.51 4.08 6.13
C LEU A 105 -9.92 3.85 5.57
N ILE A 106 -10.47 2.64 5.66
CA ILE A 106 -11.81 2.36 5.10
C ILE A 106 -12.95 3.07 5.87
N ALA A 107 -12.73 3.51 7.11
CA ALA A 107 -13.66 4.38 7.82
C ALA A 107 -13.72 5.80 7.24
N SER A 108 -12.66 6.25 6.55
CA SER A 108 -12.59 7.55 5.89
C SER A 108 -13.21 7.48 4.48
N PRO A 109 -14.21 8.31 4.12
CA PRO A 109 -14.92 8.20 2.84
C PRO A 109 -14.03 8.25 1.59
N SER A 110 -13.06 9.17 1.53
CA SER A 110 -12.16 9.31 0.37
C SER A 110 -11.22 8.12 0.22
N HIS A 111 -10.62 7.66 1.32
CA HIS A 111 -9.74 6.50 1.33
C HIS A 111 -10.48 5.21 1.03
N ARG A 112 -11.71 5.04 1.55
CA ARG A 112 -12.59 3.92 1.20
C ARG A 112 -12.93 3.89 -0.28
N GLN A 113 -13.25 5.04 -0.89
CA GLN A 113 -13.48 5.11 -2.33
C GLN A 113 -12.26 4.64 -3.15
N HIS A 114 -11.05 4.95 -2.68
CA HIS A 114 -9.81 4.50 -3.31
C HIS A 114 -9.53 3.00 -3.08
N LEU A 115 -9.50 2.56 -1.82
CA LEU A 115 -9.19 1.19 -1.43
C LEU A 115 -10.28 0.19 -1.83
N HIS A 116 -11.54 0.59 -2.01
CA HIS A 116 -12.59 -0.31 -2.50
C HIS A 116 -12.90 -0.12 -3.99
N GLY A 117 -12.23 0.79 -4.70
CA GLY A 117 -12.44 0.95 -6.14
C GLY A 117 -13.85 1.46 -6.47
N LEU A 118 -14.41 2.36 -5.66
CA LEU A 118 -15.83 2.74 -5.72
C LEU A 118 -16.17 3.78 -6.81
N ASN A 119 -15.19 4.25 -7.58
CA ASN A 119 -15.42 5.17 -8.71
C ASN A 119 -14.69 4.69 -9.98
N GLU A 120 -15.02 5.29 -11.13
CA GLU A 120 -14.48 4.89 -12.44
C GLU A 120 -12.95 4.98 -12.56
N MET A 121 -12.30 5.87 -11.82
CA MET A 121 -10.85 5.97 -11.79
C MET A 121 -10.24 4.84 -10.96
N THR A 122 -10.67 4.70 -9.70
CA THR A 122 -10.07 3.78 -8.74
C THR A 122 -10.41 2.33 -9.09
N LYS A 123 -11.56 2.07 -9.70
CA LYS A 123 -11.94 0.74 -10.19
C LYS A 123 -11.02 0.20 -11.29
N LYS A 124 -10.33 1.07 -12.03
CA LYS A 124 -9.35 0.66 -13.06
C LYS A 124 -7.97 0.37 -12.47
N GLN A 125 -7.71 0.81 -11.23
CA GLN A 125 -6.42 0.67 -10.58
C GLN A 125 -6.21 -0.74 -10.01
N ILE A 126 -5.90 -1.68 -10.89
CA ILE A 126 -5.76 -3.10 -10.53
C ILE A 126 -4.34 -3.47 -10.04
N TYR A 127 -3.34 -2.64 -10.33
CA TYR A 127 -1.99 -2.85 -9.80
C TYR A 127 -1.89 -2.22 -8.43
N TYR A 128 -1.22 -2.89 -7.49
CA TYR A 128 -1.07 -2.39 -6.13
C TYR A 128 0.29 -2.65 -5.52
N GLY A 129 0.58 -1.91 -4.45
CA GLY A 129 1.69 -2.17 -3.55
C GLY A 129 1.44 -1.54 -2.18
N VAL A 130 2.01 -2.14 -1.13
CA VAL A 130 1.85 -1.66 0.25
C VAL A 130 3.22 -1.57 0.92
N GLY A 131 3.48 -0.44 1.55
CA GLY A 131 4.70 -0.16 2.29
C GLY A 131 4.43 0.11 3.76
N PHE A 132 5.39 -0.22 4.61
CA PHE A 132 5.30 0.02 6.04
C PHE A 132 6.67 0.42 6.62
N SER A 133 6.69 1.48 7.43
CA SER A 133 7.87 1.88 8.20
C SER A 133 7.43 2.56 9.50
N GLY A 134 8.08 2.23 10.62
CA GLY A 134 7.76 2.79 11.94
C GLY A 134 6.31 2.56 12.35
N LEU A 135 5.45 3.57 12.16
CA LEU A 135 4.02 3.53 12.44
C LEU A 135 3.18 3.98 11.23
N THR A 136 3.78 4.04 10.04
CA THR A 136 3.17 4.54 8.81
C THR A 136 2.95 3.41 7.82
N PHE A 137 1.71 3.31 7.32
CA PHE A 137 1.33 2.48 6.19
C PHE A 137 1.02 3.34 4.98
N VAL A 138 1.48 2.89 3.81
CA VAL A 138 1.19 3.50 2.51
C VAL A 138 0.61 2.43 1.59
N PHE A 139 -0.58 2.69 1.05
CA PHE A 139 -1.27 1.84 0.09
C PHE A 139 -1.32 2.56 -1.25
N LEU A 140 -0.78 1.92 -2.29
CA LEU A 140 -0.74 2.47 -3.64
C LEU A 140 -1.52 1.59 -4.60
N SER A 141 -2.30 2.18 -5.50
CA SER A 141 -2.82 1.50 -6.68
C SER A 141 -2.80 2.34 -7.95
N SER A 142 -2.55 1.69 -9.10
CA SER A 142 -2.50 2.29 -10.43
C SER A 142 -3.19 1.40 -11.46
N GLU A 143 -3.67 1.98 -12.55
CA GLU A 143 -4.28 1.21 -13.66
C GLU A 143 -3.26 0.45 -14.50
N ARG A 144 -2.00 0.87 -14.46
CA ARG A 144 -0.88 0.19 -15.09
C ARG A 144 0.38 0.42 -14.26
N CYS A 145 1.10 -0.68 -14.10
CA CYS A 145 2.45 -0.88 -13.59
C CYS A 145 2.71 -2.40 -13.83
#